data_AF-A0A2E9K2H2-F1
#
_entry.id   AF-A0A2E9K2H2-F1
#
_cell.length_a   1.000
_cell.length_b   1.000
_cell.length_c   1.000
_cell.angle_alpha   90.00
_cell.angle_beta   90.00
_cell.angle_gamma   90.00
#
_symmetry.space_group_name_H-M   'P 1'
#
loop_
_entity.id
_entity.type
_entity.pdbx_description
1 polymer ?
#
loop_
_entity_poly.entity_id
_entity_poly.type
_entity_poly.pdbx_seq_one_letter_code
_entity_poly.pdbx_strand_id
1 'polypeptide(L)'
;MKTLFSTLLLTLLSCSASAQEDDNVYFCQGVAEAVSSIQYGRAYGLKDEANDAVKYIASLSAEAEYDLLPYIDAFIRSSSPLPSAWTEILFTHACVYSYVDDTEQVKRISRQLPFQCDVNEPDIDCFNGVLVRIRDNRVI
;
A
#
# COMPACT_ATOMS: atom_id res chain seq x y z
N MET A 1 23.99 27.08 -39.62
CA MET A 1 23.34 25.81 -39.19
C MET A 1 23.96 25.38 -37.87
N LYS A 2 23.41 25.81 -36.73
CA LYS A 2 23.88 25.44 -35.37
C LYS A 2 22.69 25.49 -34.40
N THR A 3 21.64 24.72 -34.67
CA THR A 3 20.43 24.67 -33.83
C THR A 3 19.72 23.31 -33.95
N LEU A 4 20.49 22.21 -33.97
CA LEU A 4 19.91 20.86 -34.11
C LEU A 4 20.38 19.84 -33.06
N PHE A 5 21.08 20.28 -32.01
CA PHE A 5 21.58 19.37 -30.96
C PHE A 5 20.82 19.44 -29.62
N SER A 6 19.84 20.35 -29.46
CA SER A 6 19.18 20.56 -28.16
C SER A 6 17.85 19.80 -27.99
N THR A 7 17.26 19.27 -29.06
CA THR A 7 15.97 18.55 -28.99
C THR A 7 16.13 17.04 -28.74
N LEU A 8 17.32 16.47 -28.95
CA LEU A 8 17.55 15.03 -28.78
C LEU A 8 17.79 14.61 -27.32
N LEU A 9 18.04 15.54 -26.40
CA LEU A 9 18.26 15.23 -24.98
C LEU A 9 16.97 15.01 -24.20
N LEU A 10 15.84 15.57 -24.64
CA LEU A 10 14.57 15.53 -23.90
C LEU A 10 13.81 14.21 -24.03
N THR A 11 14.10 13.39 -25.05
CA THR A 11 13.43 12.09 -25.24
C THR A 11 14.07 10.94 -24.44
N LEU A 12 15.30 11.10 -23.96
CA LEU A 12 15.96 10.10 -23.11
C LEU A 12 15.55 10.17 -21.63
N LEU A 13 15.05 11.33 -21.17
CA LEU A 13 14.58 11.52 -19.78
C LEU A 13 13.19 10.92 -19.51
N SER A 14 12.39 10.66 -20.54
CA SER A 14 11.03 10.11 -20.38
C SER A 14 11.01 8.60 -20.15
N CYS A 15 12.10 7.88 -20.45
CA CYS A 15 12.18 6.42 -20.29
C CYS A 15 12.52 5.99 -18.85
N SER A 16 13.19 6.86 -18.09
CA SER A 16 13.56 6.57 -16.70
C SER A 16 12.38 6.73 -15.72
N ALA A 17 11.32 7.44 -16.12
CA ALA A 17 10.16 7.70 -15.26
C ALA A 17 9.25 6.47 -15.11
N SER A 18 9.03 5.71 -16.19
CA SER A 18 8.19 4.50 -16.12
C SER A 18 8.84 3.36 -15.35
N ALA A 19 10.16 3.20 -15.46
CA ALA A 19 10.90 2.19 -14.70
C ALA A 19 10.85 2.47 -13.19
N GLN A 20 10.94 3.74 -12.80
CA GLN A 20 10.86 4.15 -11.39
C GLN A 20 9.45 3.99 -10.80
N GLU A 21 8.40 4.10 -11.64
CA GLU A 21 7.01 3.88 -11.23
C GLU A 21 6.73 2.38 -10.99
N ASP A 22 7.21 1.50 -11.89
CA ASP A 22 7.07 0.05 -11.74
C ASP A 22 7.83 -0.48 -10.50
N ASP A 23 9.06 -0.01 -10.28
CA ASP A 23 9.88 -0.41 -9.12
C ASP A 23 9.22 -0.05 -7.78
N ASN A 24 8.54 1.10 -7.71
CA ASN A 24 7.82 1.52 -6.51
C ASN A 24 6.60 0.62 -6.23
N VAL A 25 5.87 0.21 -7.27
CA VAL A 25 4.71 -0.69 -7.13
C VAL A 25 5.16 -2.06 -6.58
N TYR A 26 6.23 -2.64 -7.12
CA TYR A 26 6.74 -3.93 -6.63
C TYR A 26 7.28 -3.84 -5.20
N PHE A 27 7.97 -2.76 -4.85
CA PHE A 27 8.40 -2.52 -3.48
C PHE A 27 7.19 -2.45 -2.54
N CYS A 28 6.19 -1.63 -2.87
CA CYS A 28 4.98 -1.47 -2.09
C CYS A 28 4.19 -2.78 -1.96
N GLN A 29 4.15 -3.60 -3.00
CA GLN A 29 3.53 -4.93 -2.96
C GLN A 29 4.29 -5.85 -1.99
N GLY A 30 5.62 -5.94 -2.07
CA GLY A 30 6.40 -6.79 -1.17
C GLY A 30 6.26 -6.39 0.31
N VAL A 31 6.19 -5.09 0.61
CA VAL A 31 5.90 -4.62 1.98
C VAL A 31 4.46 -4.95 2.36
N ALA A 32 3.49 -4.77 1.46
CA ALA A 32 2.08 -5.10 1.71
C ALA A 32 1.87 -6.58 2.06
N GLU A 33 2.54 -7.50 1.35
CA GLU A 33 2.51 -8.94 1.64
C GLU A 33 3.02 -9.26 3.06
N ALA A 34 4.05 -8.54 3.52
CA ALA A 34 4.51 -8.66 4.90
C ALA A 34 3.48 -8.10 5.90
N VAL A 35 2.89 -6.94 5.62
CA VAL A 35 1.84 -6.35 6.47
C VAL A 35 0.62 -7.27 6.59
N SER A 36 0.15 -7.83 5.47
CA SER A 36 -0.98 -8.74 5.44
C SER A 36 -0.67 -10.03 6.21
N SER A 37 0.55 -10.56 6.08
CA SER A 37 1.04 -11.71 6.84
C SER A 37 1.15 -11.44 8.35
N ILE A 38 1.56 -10.23 8.75
CA ILE A 38 1.56 -9.80 10.15
C ILE A 38 0.13 -9.81 10.71
N GLN A 39 -0.81 -9.16 10.01
CA GLN A 39 -2.21 -9.11 10.43
C GLN A 39 -2.82 -10.52 10.50
N TYR A 40 -2.61 -11.33 9.47
CA TYR A 40 -3.10 -12.71 9.42
C TYR A 40 -2.55 -13.51 10.60
N GLY A 41 -1.23 -13.56 10.78
CA GLY A 41 -0.60 -14.30 11.88
C GLY A 41 -1.19 -13.92 13.24
N ARG A 42 -1.29 -12.62 13.53
CA ARG A 42 -1.88 -12.13 14.78
C ARG A 42 -3.34 -12.51 14.96
N ALA A 43 -4.15 -12.46 13.89
CA ALA A 43 -5.55 -12.87 13.93
C ALA A 43 -5.72 -14.37 14.28
N TYR A 44 -4.74 -15.20 13.95
CA TYR A 44 -4.71 -16.63 14.28
C TYR A 44 -3.84 -16.96 15.51
N GLY A 45 -3.45 -15.96 16.30
CA GLY A 45 -2.73 -16.14 17.56
C GLY A 45 -1.23 -16.40 17.42
N LEU A 46 -0.64 -16.20 16.24
CA LEU A 46 0.81 -16.22 16.06
C LEU A 46 1.42 -14.99 16.75
N LYS A 47 2.38 -15.25 17.65
CA LYS A 47 3.14 -14.18 18.31
C LYS A 47 4.15 -13.57 17.36
N ASP A 48 4.45 -12.28 17.55
CA ASP A 48 5.37 -11.53 16.69
C ASP A 48 6.77 -12.15 16.63
N GLU A 49 7.28 -12.73 17.71
CA GLU A 49 8.60 -13.39 17.71
C GLU A 49 8.66 -14.63 16.81
N ALA A 50 7.50 -15.26 16.58
CA ALA A 50 7.33 -16.42 15.71
C ALA A 50 6.86 -16.03 14.30
N ASN A 51 6.65 -14.74 14.02
CA ASN A 51 6.15 -14.26 12.74
C ASN A 51 7.31 -13.77 11.85
N ASP A 52 7.61 -14.51 10.79
CA ASP A 52 8.73 -14.18 9.88
C ASP A 52 8.52 -12.84 9.14
N ALA A 53 7.28 -12.42 8.93
CA ALA A 53 7.00 -11.11 8.34
C ALA A 53 7.42 -9.97 9.28
N VAL A 54 7.29 -10.13 10.61
CA VAL A 54 7.80 -9.14 11.57
C VAL A 54 9.33 -9.05 11.49
N LYS A 55 10.01 -10.19 11.32
CA LYS A 55 11.48 -10.21 11.14
C LYS A 55 11.89 -9.50 9.85
N TYR A 56 11.17 -9.73 8.76
CA TYR A 56 11.40 -9.03 7.49
C TYR A 56 11.25 -7.51 7.66
N ILE A 57 10.18 -7.03 8.30
CA ILE A 57 10.00 -5.60 8.61
C ILE A 57 11.11 -5.07 9.50
N ALA A 58 11.58 -5.82 10.49
CA ALA A 58 12.70 -5.41 11.33
C ALA A 58 14.01 -5.27 10.53
N SER A 59 14.27 -6.17 9.56
CA SER A 59 15.40 -6.03 8.64
C SER A 59 15.28 -4.80 7.76
N LEU A 60 14.11 -4.54 7.18
CA LEU A 60 13.86 -3.31 6.42
C LEU A 60 14.05 -2.05 7.28
N SER A 61 13.61 -2.09 8.54
CA SER A 61 13.76 -0.98 9.48
C SER A 61 15.23 -0.66 9.77
N ALA A 62 16.07 -1.69 9.86
CA ALA A 62 17.51 -1.53 10.04
C ALA A 62 18.18 -0.89 8.81
N GLU A 63 17.82 -1.33 7.60
CA GLU A 63 18.34 -0.77 6.35
C GLU A 63 17.85 0.67 6.11
N ALA A 64 16.63 0.99 6.54
CA ALA A 64 16.03 2.32 6.43
C ALA A 64 16.44 3.28 7.55
N GLU A 65 17.20 2.80 8.56
CA GLU A 65 17.53 3.52 9.80
C GLU A 65 16.28 4.11 10.50
N TYR A 66 15.16 3.38 10.43
CA TYR A 66 13.85 3.87 10.87
C TYR A 66 12.93 2.72 11.28
N ASP A 67 12.33 2.80 12.48
CA ASP A 67 11.43 1.75 12.97
C ASP A 67 10.06 1.79 12.26
N LEU A 68 9.84 0.85 11.33
CA LEU A 68 8.63 0.76 10.52
C LEU A 68 7.47 0.09 11.26
N LEU A 69 7.76 -0.74 12.27
CA LEU A 69 6.74 -1.58 12.90
C LEU A 69 5.60 -0.78 13.55
N PRO A 70 5.85 0.34 14.27
CA PRO A 70 4.78 1.18 14.82
C PRO A 70 3.84 1.77 13.76
N TYR A 71 4.35 2.10 12.58
CA TYR A 71 3.57 2.64 11.46
C TYR A 71 2.71 1.55 10.83
N ILE A 72 3.27 0.36 10.65
CA ILE A 72 2.53 -0.82 10.18
C ILE A 72 1.43 -1.19 11.18
N ASP A 73 1.72 -1.17 12.48
CA ASP A 73 0.72 -1.43 13.52
C ASP A 73 -0.40 -0.39 13.50
N ALA A 74 -0.08 0.88 13.27
CA ALA A 74 -1.09 1.94 13.11
C ALA A 74 -1.95 1.72 11.87
N PHE A 75 -1.34 1.30 10.76
CA PHE A 75 -2.05 0.96 9.53
C PHE A 75 -3.01 -0.22 9.72
N ILE A 76 -2.54 -1.33 10.29
CA ILE A 76 -3.35 -2.53 10.57
C ILE A 76 -4.53 -2.19 11.48
N ARG A 77 -4.31 -1.39 12.54
CA ARG A 77 -5.42 -0.94 13.40
C ARG A 77 -6.44 -0.08 12.64
N SER A 78 -5.95 0.81 11.77
CA SER A 78 -6.79 1.73 10.99
C SER A 78 -7.57 1.02 9.89
N SER A 79 -7.10 -0.14 9.44
CA SER A 79 -7.75 -1.03 8.46
C SER A 79 -8.53 -2.19 9.10
N SER A 80 -8.65 -2.23 10.43
CA SER A 80 -9.23 -3.37 11.19
C SER A 80 -10.61 -3.90 10.78
N PRO A 81 -11.52 -3.15 10.11
CA PRO A 81 -12.72 -3.76 9.54
C PRO A 81 -12.43 -4.79 8.42
N LEU A 82 -11.21 -4.80 7.89
CA LEU A 82 -10.82 -5.58 6.72
C LEU A 82 -10.06 -6.86 7.11
N PRO A 83 -10.33 -7.98 6.41
CA PRO A 83 -9.42 -9.12 6.39
C PRO A 83 -8.04 -8.78 5.81
N SER A 84 -7.03 -9.60 6.13
CA SER A 84 -5.63 -9.36 5.74
C SER A 84 -5.43 -9.13 4.24
N ALA A 85 -6.14 -9.87 3.39
CA ALA A 85 -6.02 -9.71 1.94
C ALA A 85 -6.54 -8.36 1.43
N TRP A 86 -7.58 -7.80 2.06
CA TRP A 86 -8.04 -6.44 1.77
C TRP A 86 -7.08 -5.38 2.32
N THR A 87 -6.46 -5.63 3.48
CA THR A 87 -5.40 -4.78 4.02
C THR A 87 -4.19 -4.73 3.10
N GLU A 88 -3.84 -5.84 2.44
CA GLU A 88 -2.77 -5.89 1.44
C GLU A 88 -3.04 -4.91 0.30
N ILE A 89 -4.21 -5.03 -0.35
CA ILE A 89 -4.63 -4.13 -1.45
C ILE A 89 -4.58 -2.66 -1.00
N LEU A 90 -5.15 -2.38 0.18
CA LEU A 90 -5.18 -1.02 0.72
C LEU A 90 -3.78 -0.51 1.06
N PHE A 91 -2.88 -1.34 1.58
CA PHE A 91 -1.50 -0.96 1.90
C PHE A 91 -0.71 -0.69 0.63
N THR A 92 -0.79 -1.56 -0.38
CA THR A 92 -0.13 -1.35 -1.67
C THR A 92 -0.53 0.00 -2.25
N HIS A 93 -1.84 0.28 -2.30
CA HIS A 93 -2.33 1.57 -2.80
C HIS A 93 -1.85 2.74 -1.91
N ALA A 94 -1.93 2.61 -0.58
CA ALA A 94 -1.46 3.66 0.33
C ALA A 94 0.03 3.96 0.20
N CYS A 95 0.85 2.93 -0.04
CA CYS A 95 2.28 3.05 -0.26
C CYS A 95 2.59 3.74 -1.60
N VAL A 96 1.94 3.31 -2.69
CA VAL A 96 2.14 3.90 -4.02
C VAL A 96 1.75 5.38 -4.05
N TYR A 97 0.69 5.76 -3.33
CA TYR A 97 0.19 7.13 -3.28
C TYR A 97 0.57 7.90 -2.00
N SER A 98 1.55 7.40 -1.24
CA SER A 98 2.19 8.08 -0.09
C SER A 98 1.21 8.56 0.99
N TYR A 99 0.28 7.71 1.41
CA TYR A 99 -0.65 8.01 2.52
C TYR A 99 -0.73 6.89 3.59
N VAL A 100 0.27 6.00 3.67
CA VAL A 100 0.33 4.90 4.65
C VAL A 100 0.17 5.40 6.10
N ASP A 101 0.68 6.59 6.42
CA ASP A 101 0.61 7.20 7.75
C ASP A 101 -0.65 8.07 7.97
N ASP A 102 -1.43 8.37 6.93
CA ASP A 102 -2.73 9.03 7.07
C ASP A 102 -3.80 8.04 7.56
N THR A 103 -3.78 7.81 8.87
CA THR A 103 -4.72 6.89 9.53
C THR A 103 -6.19 7.26 9.32
N GLU A 104 -6.53 8.53 9.08
CA GLU A 104 -7.92 8.96 8.85
C GLU A 104 -8.37 8.62 7.43
N GLN A 105 -7.50 8.79 6.44
CA GLN A 105 -7.76 8.32 5.08
C GLN A 105 -7.88 6.79 5.02
N VAL A 106 -6.97 6.06 5.69
CA VAL A 106 -7.03 4.59 5.78
C VAL A 106 -8.33 4.12 6.45
N LYS A 107 -8.73 4.74 7.57
CA LYS A 107 -10.03 4.45 8.23
C LYS A 107 -11.21 4.74 7.32
N ARG A 108 -11.17 5.85 6.58
CA ARG A 108 -12.27 6.23 5.67
C ARG A 108 -12.47 5.17 4.59
N ILE A 109 -11.40 4.76 3.93
CA ILE A 109 -11.47 3.77 2.85
C ILE A 109 -11.87 2.40 3.41
N SER A 110 -11.21 1.95 4.49
CA SER A 110 -11.47 0.63 5.09
C SER A 110 -12.91 0.46 5.58
N ARG A 111 -13.54 1.53 6.07
CA ARG A 111 -14.95 1.49 6.48
C ARG A 111 -15.93 1.41 5.33
N GLN A 112 -15.55 1.84 4.13
CA GLN A 112 -16.44 1.85 2.97
C GLN A 112 -16.45 0.52 2.22
N LEU A 113 -15.33 -0.20 2.21
CA LEU A 113 -15.18 -1.46 1.49
C LEU A 113 -16.24 -2.51 1.89
N PRO A 114 -16.54 -2.77 3.17
CA PRO A 114 -17.55 -3.76 3.55
C PRO A 114 -18.98 -3.46 3.08
N PHE A 115 -19.29 -2.21 2.74
CA PHE A 115 -20.63 -1.83 2.24
C PHE A 115 -20.75 -1.94 0.73
N GLN A 116 -19.63 -2.02 0.02
CA GLN A 116 -19.59 -1.91 -1.44
C GLN A 116 -18.96 -3.13 -2.11
N CYS A 117 -18.20 -3.93 -1.37
CA CYS A 117 -17.46 -5.09 -1.85
C CYS A 117 -17.80 -6.34 -1.02
N ASP A 118 -17.63 -7.52 -1.61
CA ASP A 118 -17.60 -8.76 -0.84
C ASP A 118 -16.29 -8.83 -0.05
N VAL A 119 -16.39 -8.74 1.27
CA VAL A 119 -15.21 -8.76 2.15
C VAL A 119 -14.46 -10.10 2.14
N ASN A 120 -15.10 -11.18 1.67
CA ASN A 120 -14.47 -12.51 1.61
C ASN A 120 -13.72 -12.75 0.29
N GLU A 121 -13.98 -11.94 -0.73
CA GLU A 121 -13.38 -12.06 -2.06
C GLU A 121 -12.70 -10.73 -2.43
N PRO A 122 -11.40 -10.56 -2.15
CA PRO A 122 -10.66 -9.35 -2.47
C PRO A 122 -10.71 -9.05 -3.97
N ASP A 123 -11.22 -7.87 -4.31
CA ASP A 123 -11.42 -7.43 -5.70
C ASP A 123 -10.89 -6.02 -5.90
N ILE A 124 -9.88 -5.89 -6.77
CA ILE A 124 -9.25 -4.63 -7.14
C ILE A 124 -10.22 -3.71 -7.89
N ASP A 125 -11.12 -4.26 -8.71
CA ASP A 125 -12.10 -3.45 -9.43
C ASP A 125 -13.11 -2.84 -8.46
N CYS A 126 -13.58 -3.63 -7.49
CA CYS A 126 -14.41 -3.10 -6.42
C CYS A 126 -13.67 -2.04 -5.58
N PHE A 127 -12.43 -2.31 -5.19
CA PHE A 127 -11.58 -1.34 -4.47
C PHE A 127 -11.49 0.01 -5.21
N ASN A 128 -11.16 -0.03 -6.49
CA ASN A 128 -11.07 1.16 -7.34
C ASN A 128 -12.41 1.88 -7.45
N GLY A 129 -13.52 1.13 -7.53
CA GLY A 129 -14.87 1.68 -7.50
C GLY A 129 -15.19 2.44 -6.20
N VAL A 130 -14.73 1.95 -5.05
CA VAL A 130 -14.85 2.67 -3.76
C VAL A 130 -14.06 3.97 -3.78
N LEU A 131 -12.81 3.94 -4.24
CA LEU A 131 -11.97 5.14 -4.31
C LEU A 131 -12.57 6.23 -5.19
N VAL A 132 -13.11 5.85 -6.36
CA VAL A 132 -13.82 6.79 -7.26
C VAL A 132 -15.02 7.42 -6.56
N ARG A 133 -15.83 6.64 -5.83
CA ARG A 133 -16.99 7.17 -5.11
C ARG A 133 -16.61 8.11 -3.97
N ILE A 134 -15.56 7.79 -3.23
CA ILE A 134 -15.02 8.67 -2.17
C ILE A 134 -14.56 10.00 -2.76
N ARG A 135 -13.79 9.98 -3.85
CA ARG A 135 -13.31 11.18 -4.55
C ARG A 135 -14.47 12.05 -5.04
N ASP A 136 -15.50 11.42 -5.60
CA ASP A 136 -16.64 12.13 -6.17
C ASP A 136 -17.66 12.60 -5.11
N ASN A 137 -17.35 12.47 -3.81
CA ASN A 137 -18.26 12.74 -2.68
C ASN A 137 -19.62 12.03 -2.81
N ARG A 138 -19.66 10.89 -3.50
CA ARG A 138 -20.84 10.03 -3.56
C ARG A 138 -20.87 9.18 -2.30
N VAL A 139 -21.15 9.84 -1.17
CA VAL A 139 -21.41 9.18 0.10
C VAL A 139 -22.77 8.50 -0.01
N ILE A 140 -22.78 7.17 0.08
CA ILE A 140 -24.00 6.37 0.27
C ILE A 140 -24.09 6.04 1.76
#